data_AF-A0A0P6XUJ7-F1
#
_entry.id   AF-A0A0P6XUJ7-F1
#
_cell.length_a   1.000
_cell.length_b   1.000
_cell.length_c   1.000
_cell.angle_alpha   90.00
_cell.angle_beta   90.00
_cell.angle_gamma   90.00
#
_symmetry.space_group_name_H-M   'P 1'
#
loop_
_entity.id
_entity.type
_entity.pdbx_description
1 polymer ?
#
loop_
_entity_poly.entity_id
_entity_poly.type
_entity_poly.pdbx_seq_one_letter_code
_entity_poly.pdbx_strand_id
1 'polypeptide(L)'
;MTKILFPDIDPNARGSYTKDAERQAIRAAYQEAVTEFNEAVDSFNAAREAASISAVQDAQALLERAIAANDEEVIASAKQSLIDLNEAITAEAVTALQEATNALGFARKDLNAKRAAWEAYVHAHLVTDDGSDLSAALNEITINEMNDLIYGAAKEVTIPNLNGGN
;
A
#
# COMPACT_ATOMS: atom_id res chain seq x y z
N MET A 1 23.96 17.35 1.45
CA MET A 1 22.76 16.52 1.27
C MET A 1 22.09 16.45 2.63
N THR A 2 20.99 17.18 2.81
CA THR A 2 20.25 17.29 4.09
C THR A 2 19.61 15.95 4.41
N LYS A 3 19.76 15.45 5.64
CA LYS A 3 19.14 14.18 6.06
C LYS A 3 17.76 14.45 6.65
N ILE A 4 16.82 13.55 6.39
CA ILE A 4 15.48 13.57 6.98
C ILE A 4 15.48 12.65 8.19
N LEU A 5 15.00 13.16 9.33
CA LEU A 5 14.93 12.47 10.59
C LEU A 5 13.49 12.40 11.10
N PHE A 6 13.17 11.32 11.80
CA PHE A 6 11.99 11.22 12.64
C PHE A 6 12.48 11.27 14.10
N PRO A 7 12.43 12.45 14.75
CA PRO A 7 13.13 12.67 16.00
C PRO A 7 12.47 11.93 17.15
N ASP A 8 13.29 11.44 18.07
CA ASP A 8 12.76 10.93 19.33
C ASP A 8 12.08 12.06 20.12
N ILE A 9 11.00 11.71 20.83
CA ILE A 9 10.31 12.65 21.70
C ILE A 9 11.19 12.86 22.94
N ASP A 10 11.66 14.09 23.14
CA ASP A 10 12.38 14.46 24.36
C ASP A 10 11.47 14.22 25.58
N PRO A 11 11.82 13.27 26.47
CA PRO A 11 10.96 12.93 27.61
C PRO A 11 10.78 14.10 28.58
N ASN A 12 11.71 15.06 28.59
CA ASN A 12 11.69 16.21 29.51
C ASN A 12 10.99 17.45 28.92
N ALA A 13 10.60 17.43 27.65
CA ALA A 13 9.93 18.56 27.01
C ALA A 13 8.48 18.70 27.50
N ARG A 14 7.99 19.94 27.64
CA ARG A 14 6.60 20.19 28.03
C ARG A 14 5.65 19.62 26.96
N GLY A 15 4.73 18.75 27.37
CA GLY A 15 3.80 18.08 26.46
C GLY A 15 4.37 16.81 25.80
N SER A 16 5.57 16.37 26.18
CA SER A 16 6.20 15.12 25.70
C SER A 16 5.30 13.90 25.90
N TYR A 17 4.70 13.77 27.10
CA TYR A 17 3.79 12.68 27.43
C TYR A 17 2.58 12.61 26.49
N THR A 18 1.98 13.76 26.16
CA THR A 18 0.83 13.82 25.25
C THR A 18 1.22 13.43 23.83
N LYS A 19 2.36 13.93 23.34
CA LYS A 19 2.88 13.57 22.02
C LYS A 19 3.24 12.10 21.91
N ASP A 20 3.82 11.53 22.97
CA ASP A 20 4.18 10.12 22.99
C ASP A 20 2.95 9.21 23.09
N ALA A 21 1.95 9.60 23.89
CA ALA A 21 0.67 8.90 23.95
C ALA A 21 -0.06 8.90 22.58
N GLU A 22 -0.05 10.03 21.87
CA GLU A 22 -0.62 10.13 20.51
C GLU A 22 0.14 9.22 19.52
N ARG A 23 1.49 9.28 19.54
CA ARG A 23 2.34 8.42 18.71
C ARG A 23 2.06 6.94 18.94
N GLN A 24 2.01 6.54 20.20
CA GLN A 24 1.76 5.16 20.61
C GLN A 24 0.35 4.71 20.21
N ALA A 25 -0.67 5.55 20.40
CA ALA A 25 -2.04 5.23 20.02
C ALA A 25 -2.21 5.01 18.51
N ILE A 26 -1.66 5.90 17.68
CA ILE A 26 -1.73 5.77 16.21
C ILE A 26 -0.94 4.55 15.73
N ARG A 27 0.25 4.32 16.30
CA ARG A 27 1.06 3.14 15.97
C ARG A 27 0.38 1.84 16.39
N ALA A 28 -0.20 1.79 17.58
CA ALA A 28 -0.93 0.62 18.08
C ALA A 28 -2.14 0.31 17.20
N ALA A 29 -2.93 1.33 16.84
CA ALA A 29 -4.07 1.16 15.93
C ALA A 29 -3.65 0.66 14.53
N TYR A 30 -2.49 1.10 14.02
CA TYR A 30 -1.94 0.55 12.78
C TYR A 30 -1.51 -0.92 12.94
N GLN A 31 -0.85 -1.28 14.04
CA GLN A 31 -0.41 -2.65 14.31
C GLN A 31 -1.59 -3.63 14.51
N GLU A 32 -2.65 -3.17 15.18
CA GLU A 32 -3.91 -3.90 15.34
C GLU A 32 -4.54 -4.18 13.97
N ALA A 33 -4.69 -3.15 13.12
CA ALA A 33 -5.24 -3.33 11.77
C ALA A 33 -4.38 -4.24 10.87
N VAL A 34 -3.05 -4.27 11.06
CA VAL A 34 -2.18 -5.25 10.38
C VAL A 34 -2.49 -6.68 10.85
N THR A 35 -2.66 -6.87 12.15
CA THR A 35 -3.02 -8.18 12.72
C THR A 35 -4.36 -8.66 12.18
N GLU A 36 -5.40 -7.81 12.24
CA GLU A 36 -6.74 -8.12 11.73
C GLU A 36 -6.73 -8.43 10.22
N PHE A 37 -5.94 -7.69 9.44
CA PHE A 37 -5.78 -7.97 8.01
C PHE A 37 -5.15 -9.35 7.76
N ASN A 38 -4.12 -9.71 8.52
CA ASN A 38 -3.48 -11.02 8.38
C ASN A 38 -4.44 -12.16 8.78
N GLU A 39 -5.20 -12.01 9.87
CA GLU A 39 -6.22 -12.98 10.27
C GLU A 39 -7.33 -13.14 9.22
N ALA A 40 -7.72 -12.04 8.56
CA ALA A 40 -8.68 -12.08 7.45
C ALA A 40 -8.10 -12.75 6.20
N VAL A 41 -6.81 -12.58 5.91
CA VAL A 41 -6.11 -13.30 4.83
C VAL A 41 -6.07 -14.80 5.12
N ASP A 42 -5.74 -15.19 6.34
CA ASP A 42 -5.71 -16.60 6.74
C ASP A 42 -7.10 -17.24 6.63
N SER A 43 -8.12 -16.53 7.11
CA SER A 43 -9.52 -16.96 7.01
C SER A 43 -9.97 -17.09 5.56
N PHE A 44 -9.59 -16.15 4.69
CA PHE A 44 -9.86 -16.21 3.25
C PHE A 44 -9.17 -17.41 2.59
N ASN A 45 -7.90 -17.66 2.92
CA ASN A 45 -7.15 -18.80 2.38
C ASN A 45 -7.77 -20.13 2.82
N ALA A 46 -8.17 -20.25 4.09
CA ALA A 46 -8.87 -21.43 4.60
C ALA A 46 -10.21 -21.65 3.89
N ALA A 47 -11.01 -20.60 3.69
CA ALA A 47 -12.28 -20.69 2.98
C ALA A 47 -12.09 -21.03 1.49
N ARG A 48 -11.06 -20.48 0.85
CA ARG A 48 -10.70 -20.79 -0.54
C ARG A 48 -10.29 -22.25 -0.72
N GLU A 49 -9.57 -22.80 0.24
CA GLU A 49 -9.19 -24.21 0.25
C GLU A 49 -10.40 -25.12 0.51
N ALA A 50 -11.26 -24.75 1.47
CA ALA A 50 -12.52 -25.47 1.72
C ALA A 50 -13.43 -25.49 0.49
N ALA A 51 -13.45 -24.42 -0.29
CA ALA A 51 -14.16 -24.34 -1.57
C ALA A 51 -13.40 -24.98 -2.75
N SER A 52 -12.30 -25.70 -2.49
CA SER A 52 -11.49 -26.42 -3.49
C SER A 52 -11.03 -25.56 -4.67
N ILE A 53 -10.94 -24.25 -4.51
CA ILE A 53 -10.66 -23.32 -5.62
C ILE A 53 -9.28 -23.58 -6.23
N SER A 54 -8.29 -23.90 -5.39
CA SER A 54 -6.93 -24.24 -5.83
C SER A 54 -6.93 -25.50 -6.70
N ALA A 55 -7.62 -26.56 -6.24
CA ALA A 55 -7.74 -27.81 -6.98
C ALA A 55 -8.49 -27.64 -8.32
N VAL A 56 -9.52 -26.79 -8.35
CA VAL A 56 -10.24 -26.43 -9.59
C VAL A 56 -9.30 -25.72 -10.57
N GLN A 57 -8.50 -24.77 -10.11
CA GLN A 57 -7.52 -24.06 -10.96
C GLN A 57 -6.45 -25.01 -11.52
N ASP A 58 -5.95 -25.93 -10.70
CA ASP A 58 -4.96 -26.92 -11.13
C ASP A 58 -5.55 -27.89 -12.17
N ALA A 59 -6.78 -28.34 -11.97
CA ALA A 59 -7.48 -29.20 -12.93
C ALA A 59 -7.77 -28.46 -14.25
N GLN A 60 -8.13 -27.17 -14.20
CA GLN A 60 -8.27 -26.32 -15.39
C GLN A 60 -6.94 -26.16 -16.13
N ALA A 61 -5.86 -25.85 -15.41
CA ALA A 61 -4.53 -25.69 -16.01
C ALA A 61 -3.99 -27.02 -16.59
N LEU A 62 -4.33 -28.16 -15.98
CA LEU A 62 -4.04 -29.48 -16.54
C LEU A 62 -4.82 -29.71 -17.84
N LEU A 63 -6.12 -29.40 -17.85
CA LEU A 63 -6.97 -29.53 -19.02
C LEU A 63 -6.45 -28.67 -20.19
N GLU A 64 -6.10 -27.41 -19.95
CA GLU A 64 -5.56 -26.51 -20.97
C GLU A 64 -4.26 -27.05 -21.58
N ARG A 65 -3.34 -27.56 -20.73
CA ARG A 65 -2.10 -28.19 -21.18
C ARG A 65 -2.36 -29.45 -22.00
N ALA A 66 -3.29 -30.29 -21.55
CA ALA A 66 -3.64 -31.53 -22.24
C ALA A 66 -4.30 -31.28 -23.60
N ILE A 67 -5.16 -30.26 -23.70
CA ILE A 67 -5.76 -29.81 -24.98
C ILE A 67 -4.65 -29.34 -25.93
N ALA A 68 -3.72 -28.52 -25.47
CA ALA A 68 -2.61 -28.05 -26.30
C ALA A 68 -1.71 -29.20 -26.79
N ALA A 69 -1.59 -30.28 -26.00
CA ALA A 69 -0.81 -31.46 -26.33
C ALA A 69 -1.58 -32.54 -27.11
N ASN A 70 -2.90 -32.39 -27.32
CA ASN A 70 -3.78 -33.43 -27.88
C ASN A 70 -3.74 -34.77 -27.12
N ASP A 71 -3.60 -34.73 -25.79
CA ASP A 71 -3.61 -35.92 -24.94
C ASP A 71 -5.05 -36.24 -24.49
N GLU A 72 -5.74 -37.12 -25.23
CA GLU A 72 -7.16 -37.44 -24.99
C GLU A 72 -7.41 -38.09 -23.63
N GLU A 73 -6.46 -38.89 -23.11
CA GLU A 73 -6.60 -39.55 -21.81
C GLU A 73 -6.53 -38.53 -20.68
N VAL A 74 -5.56 -37.62 -20.73
CA VAL A 74 -5.42 -36.55 -19.73
C VAL A 74 -6.58 -35.55 -19.84
N ILE A 75 -7.09 -35.27 -21.03
CA ILE A 75 -8.30 -34.45 -21.22
C ILE A 75 -9.50 -35.08 -20.51
N ALA A 76 -9.73 -36.38 -20.69
CA ALA A 76 -10.84 -37.09 -20.07
C ALA A 76 -10.71 -37.10 -18.54
N SER A 77 -9.51 -37.39 -18.02
CA SER A 77 -9.21 -37.36 -16.59
C SER A 77 -9.43 -35.97 -15.99
N ALA A 78 -8.90 -34.91 -16.60
CA ALA A 78 -9.04 -33.55 -16.10
C ALA A 78 -10.51 -33.06 -16.11
N LYS A 79 -11.29 -33.44 -17.13
CA LYS A 79 -12.73 -33.16 -17.16
C LYS A 79 -13.49 -33.85 -16.03
N GLN A 80 -13.18 -35.13 -15.77
CA GLN A 80 -13.83 -35.85 -14.68
C GLN A 80 -13.47 -35.23 -13.33
N SER A 81 -12.19 -34.88 -13.11
CA SER A 81 -11.78 -34.18 -11.89
C SER A 81 -12.51 -32.85 -11.68
N LEU A 82 -12.75 -32.07 -12.75
CA LEU A 82 -13.53 -30.84 -12.65
C LEU A 82 -15.00 -31.07 -12.28
N ILE A 83 -15.60 -32.17 -12.74
CA ILE A 83 -16.96 -32.57 -12.35
C ILE A 83 -16.98 -32.94 -10.87
N ASP A 84 -16.10 -33.84 -10.45
CA ASP A 84 -16.02 -34.32 -9.06
C ASP A 84 -15.77 -33.16 -8.08
N LEU A 85 -14.89 -32.23 -8.44
CA LEU A 85 -14.61 -31.02 -7.65
C LEU A 85 -15.83 -30.10 -7.57
N ASN A 86 -16.56 -29.89 -8.67
CA ASN A 86 -17.77 -29.07 -8.66
C ASN A 86 -18.88 -29.68 -7.79
N GLU A 87 -19.02 -31.01 -7.79
CA GLU A 87 -19.99 -31.71 -6.95
C GLU A 87 -19.60 -31.68 -5.45
N ALA A 88 -18.30 -31.63 -5.16
CA ALA A 88 -17.79 -31.53 -3.80
C ALA A 88 -17.89 -30.11 -3.20
N ILE A 89 -18.07 -29.06 -4.01
CA ILE A 89 -18.24 -27.69 -3.53
C ILE A 89 -19.62 -27.55 -2.87
N THR A 90 -19.62 -27.34 -1.56
CA THR A 90 -20.85 -27.17 -0.78
C THR A 90 -21.32 -25.72 -0.78
N ALA A 91 -22.63 -25.50 -0.59
CA ALA A 91 -23.20 -24.17 -0.45
C ALA A 91 -22.63 -23.44 0.79
N GLU A 92 -22.33 -24.19 1.85
CA GLU A 92 -21.66 -23.70 3.05
C GLU A 92 -20.25 -23.19 2.74
N ALA A 93 -19.47 -23.92 1.93
CA ALA A 93 -18.13 -23.50 1.53
C ALA A 93 -18.17 -22.22 0.67
N VAL A 94 -19.14 -22.12 -0.24
CA VAL A 94 -19.36 -20.89 -1.04
C VAL A 94 -19.74 -19.71 -0.15
N THR A 95 -20.62 -19.93 0.84
CA THR A 95 -21.03 -18.89 1.79
C THR A 95 -19.86 -18.44 2.65
N ALA A 96 -19.08 -19.37 3.20
CA ALA A 96 -17.88 -19.08 3.98
C ALA A 96 -16.84 -18.30 3.16
N LEU A 97 -16.66 -18.64 1.88
CA LEU A 97 -15.76 -17.90 0.99
C LEU A 97 -16.26 -16.47 0.73
N GLN A 98 -17.56 -16.27 0.56
CA GLN A 98 -18.15 -14.93 0.42
C GLN A 98 -17.97 -14.09 1.68
N GLU A 99 -18.23 -14.65 2.85
CA GLU A 99 -18.03 -13.99 4.14
C GLU A 99 -16.57 -13.62 4.37
N ALA A 100 -15.65 -14.56 4.13
CA ALA A 100 -14.22 -14.31 4.25
C ALA A 100 -13.71 -13.26 3.25
N THR A 101 -14.24 -13.25 2.02
CA THR A 101 -13.93 -12.21 1.02
C THR A 101 -14.40 -10.83 1.48
N ASN A 102 -15.60 -10.73 2.05
CA ASN A 102 -16.12 -9.48 2.61
C ASN A 102 -15.26 -9.01 3.80
N ALA A 103 -14.94 -9.91 4.73
CA ALA A 103 -14.10 -9.62 5.89
C ALA A 103 -12.72 -9.09 5.45
N LEU A 104 -12.07 -9.74 4.48
CA LEU A 104 -10.80 -9.28 3.91
C LEU A 104 -10.92 -7.89 3.28
N GLY A 105 -12.02 -7.61 2.58
CA GLY A 105 -12.32 -6.29 2.02
C GLY A 105 -12.41 -5.19 3.09
N PHE A 106 -13.11 -5.47 4.19
CA PHE A 106 -13.23 -4.54 5.32
C PHE A 106 -11.90 -4.34 6.04
N ALA A 107 -11.18 -5.41 6.36
CA ALA A 107 -9.88 -5.34 7.02
C ALA A 107 -8.85 -4.56 6.18
N ARG A 108 -8.84 -4.77 4.85
CA ARG A 108 -7.99 -3.98 3.94
C ARG A 108 -8.32 -2.49 3.96
N LYS A 109 -9.60 -2.15 4.00
CA LYS A 109 -10.04 -0.75 4.06
C LYS A 109 -9.60 -0.10 5.37
N ASP A 110 -9.75 -0.78 6.50
CA ASP A 110 -9.31 -0.26 7.79
C ASP A 110 -7.79 -0.12 7.85
N LEU A 111 -7.04 -1.14 7.45
CA LEU A 111 -5.57 -1.08 7.35
C LEU A 111 -5.08 0.12 6.54
N ASN A 112 -5.70 0.39 5.38
CA ASN A 112 -5.36 1.56 4.57
C ASN A 112 -5.64 2.88 5.29
N ALA A 113 -6.76 2.96 6.03
CA ALA A 113 -7.10 4.15 6.81
C ALA A 113 -6.10 4.39 7.96
N LYS A 114 -5.74 3.33 8.71
CA LYS A 114 -4.75 3.43 9.81
C LYS A 114 -3.35 3.72 9.28
N ARG A 115 -2.97 3.12 8.14
CA ARG A 115 -1.72 3.43 7.44
C ARG A 115 -1.66 4.90 7.04
N ALA A 116 -2.72 5.43 6.43
CA ALA A 116 -2.77 6.84 6.05
C ALA A 116 -2.67 7.77 7.27
N ALA A 117 -3.30 7.42 8.39
CA ALA A 117 -3.17 8.16 9.65
C ALA A 117 -1.73 8.12 10.20
N TRP A 118 -1.07 6.96 10.15
CA TRP A 118 0.33 6.83 10.54
C TRP A 118 1.27 7.62 9.62
N GLU A 119 1.09 7.54 8.30
CA GLU A 119 1.87 8.30 7.32
C GLU A 119 1.69 9.81 7.52
N ALA A 120 0.45 10.27 7.75
CA ALA A 120 0.17 11.67 8.07
C ALA A 120 0.85 12.10 9.38
N TYR A 121 0.81 11.26 10.42
CA TYR A 121 1.52 11.50 11.68
C TYR A 121 3.03 11.62 11.46
N VAL A 122 3.65 10.66 10.76
CA VAL A 122 5.08 10.68 10.46
C VAL A 122 5.43 11.95 9.68
N HIS A 123 4.74 12.24 8.57
CA HIS A 123 5.00 13.42 7.75
C HIS A 123 4.92 14.74 8.53
N ALA A 124 3.95 14.87 9.44
CA ALA A 124 3.81 16.06 10.27
C ALA A 124 4.96 16.25 11.29
N HIS A 125 5.75 15.22 11.54
CA HIS A 125 6.80 15.20 12.57
C HIS A 125 8.19 14.89 12.01
N LEU A 126 8.33 14.75 10.68
CA LEU A 126 9.63 14.69 10.04
C LEU A 126 10.30 16.07 10.13
N VAL A 127 11.57 16.05 10.49
CA VAL A 127 12.44 17.23 10.52
C VAL A 127 13.70 16.94 9.72
N THR A 128 14.37 17.97 9.25
CA THR A 128 15.72 17.85 8.71
C THR A 128 16.74 17.69 9.84
N ASP A 129 17.97 17.31 9.51
CA ASP A 129 19.06 17.13 10.47
C ASP A 129 19.50 18.41 11.21
N ASP A 130 19.12 19.58 10.69
CA ASP A 130 19.25 20.87 11.39
C ASP A 130 18.05 21.21 12.30
N GLY A 131 17.05 20.34 12.37
CA GLY A 131 15.88 20.47 13.24
C GLY A 131 14.77 21.34 12.67
N SER A 132 14.86 21.80 11.41
CA SER A 132 13.74 22.49 10.75
C SER A 132 12.65 21.53 10.31
N ASP A 133 11.39 21.99 10.33
CA ASP A 133 10.25 21.18 9.93
C ASP A 133 10.39 20.78 8.45
N LEU A 134 10.21 19.50 8.13
CA LEU A 134 10.35 19.02 6.75
C LEU A 134 9.40 19.73 5.78
N SER A 135 8.20 20.11 6.25
CA SER A 135 7.23 20.87 5.46
C SER A 135 7.71 22.29 5.14
N ALA A 136 8.43 22.94 6.06
CA ALA A 136 9.06 24.23 5.84
C ALA A 136 10.27 24.11 4.90
N ALA A 137 11.09 23.06 5.07
CA ALA A 137 12.24 22.78 4.21
C ALA A 137 11.81 22.42 2.76
N LEU A 138 10.74 21.64 2.58
CA LEU A 138 10.19 21.33 1.25
C LEU A 138 9.53 22.56 0.61
N ASN A 139 8.86 23.41 1.39
CA ASN A 139 8.34 24.68 0.88
C ASN A 139 9.48 25.64 0.49
N GLU A 140 10.57 25.70 1.23
CA GLU A 140 11.75 26.51 0.84
C GLU A 140 12.41 25.98 -0.43
N ILE A 141 12.54 24.66 -0.62
CA ILE A 141 13.05 24.08 -1.87
C ILE A 141 12.12 24.44 -3.03
N THR A 142 10.80 24.27 -2.86
CA THR A 142 9.82 24.59 -3.91
C THR A 142 9.78 26.10 -4.21
N ILE A 143 9.91 26.96 -3.20
CA ILE A 143 9.97 28.42 -3.35
C ILE A 143 11.30 28.87 -3.97
N ASN A 144 12.42 28.22 -3.65
CA ASN A 144 13.72 28.51 -4.26
C ASN A 144 13.77 28.03 -5.72
N GLU A 145 13.21 26.87 -6.05
CA GLU A 145 13.04 26.40 -7.43
C GLU A 145 12.08 27.30 -8.22
N MET A 146 10.99 27.76 -7.59
CA MET A 146 10.09 28.76 -8.19
C MET A 146 10.76 30.13 -8.34
N ASN A 147 11.57 30.58 -7.38
CA ASN A 147 12.34 31.82 -7.47
C ASN A 147 13.47 31.71 -8.50
N ASP A 148 14.10 30.56 -8.68
CA ASP A 148 15.05 30.32 -9.77
C ASP A 148 14.34 30.27 -11.12
N LEU A 149 13.12 29.75 -11.21
CA LEU A 149 12.29 29.85 -12.42
C LEU A 149 11.83 31.29 -12.71
N ILE A 150 11.49 32.08 -11.68
CA ILE A 150 10.98 33.46 -11.82
C ILE A 150 12.12 34.47 -12.00
N TYR A 151 13.25 34.33 -11.30
CA TYR A 151 14.38 35.26 -11.30
C TYR A 151 15.61 34.74 -12.04
N GLY A 152 15.76 33.43 -12.24
CA GLY A 152 16.78 32.87 -13.16
C GLY A 152 16.45 33.20 -14.61
N ALA A 153 15.17 33.16 -15.00
CA ALA A 153 14.72 33.65 -16.31
C ALA A 153 14.92 35.17 -16.50
N ALA A 154 14.98 35.95 -15.41
CA ALA A 154 15.27 37.38 -15.47
C ALA A 154 16.76 37.69 -15.68
N LYS A 155 17.66 36.74 -15.43
CA LYS A 155 19.11 36.89 -15.64
C LYS A 155 19.59 36.49 -17.04
N GLU A 156 18.80 35.71 -17.78
CA GLU A 156 19.12 35.36 -19.18
C GLU A 156 18.62 36.37 -20.21
N VAL A 157 17.75 37.32 -19.82
CA VAL A 157 17.46 38.50 -20.66
C VAL A 157 18.49 39.58 -20.37
N THR A 158 19.74 39.30 -20.74
CA THR A 158 20.60 40.31 -21.33
C THR A 158 19.82 40.92 -22.49
N ILE A 159 19.36 42.17 -22.36
CA ILE A 159 19.08 42.98 -23.56
C ILE A 159 20.45 43.29 -24.17
N PRO A 160 20.80 42.75 -25.35
CA PRO A 160 21.99 43.18 -26.05
C PRO A 160 21.79 44.63 -26.47
N ASN A 161 22.82 45.43 -26.24
CA ASN A 161 22.94 46.80 -26.68
C ASN A 161 22.48 46.97 -28.16
N LEU A 162 21.40 47.72 -28.39
CA LEU A 162 21.00 48.22 -29.70
C LEU A 162 20.67 49.71 -29.60
N ASN A 163 21.71 50.53 -29.42
CA ASN A 163 22.04 51.63 -30.34
C ASN A 163 23.16 52.50 -29.75
N GLY A 164 24.37 52.30 -30.26
CA GLY A 164 25.23 53.46 -30.52
C GLY A 164 24.60 54.24 -31.68
N GLY A 165 24.42 55.55 -31.50
CA GLY A 165 23.84 56.42 -32.52
C GLY A 165 23.38 57.79 -32.01
N ASN A 166 24.29 58.54 -31.39
CA ASN A 166 24.66 59.92 -31.75
C ASN A 166 25.81 60.39 -30.87
#